data_AF-A0A814XU55-F1
#
_entry.id   AF-A0A814XU55-F1
#
_cell.length_a   1.000
_cell.length_b   1.000
_cell.length_c   1.000
_cell.angle_alpha   90.00
_cell.angle_beta   90.00
_cell.angle_gamma   90.00
#
_symmetry.space_group_name_H-M   'P 1'
#
loop_
_entity.id
_entity.type
_entity.pdbx_description
1 polymer ?
#
loop_
_entity_poly.entity_id
_entity_poly.type
_entity_poly.pdbx_seq_one_letter_code
_entity_poly.pdbx_strand_id
1 'polypeptide(L)'
;MQVEQSQNQQAARMLDLFTTPTVRWALFIAVFLQLSQQLSGINAVIYYSTAIFKTAGYDKSQSEYANLGLGATNIVVTIISVFLMDRLGRRILHLTGITGMFFTSLILVISLLVQATPFWNKVSLVTTILFVAFFGVGPGSIPWLITAELFNQAYRVPASSIAVLVNWSANFAVGLGFKPLFTNALHEYTFFLFTGFLLIFFLLTFFFVPETKAKDVETIYAEINAGQVWRKRQAPVQFIENRFGQESSVNYRPLQSA
;
A
#
# COMPACT_ATOMS: atom_id res chain seq x y z
N MET A 1 -36.95 -11.80 -13.20
CA MET A 1 -37.08 -11.65 -11.74
C MET A 1 -35.73 -11.47 -11.01
N GLN A 2 -34.74 -12.37 -11.07
CA GLN A 2 -33.43 -12.11 -10.42
C GLN A 2 -32.58 -11.02 -11.11
N VAL A 3 -32.78 -10.78 -12.41
CA VAL A 3 -32.08 -9.72 -13.18
C VAL A 3 -32.66 -8.31 -12.95
N GLU A 4 -33.93 -8.21 -12.53
CA GLU A 4 -34.57 -6.92 -12.22
C GLU A 4 -34.20 -6.42 -10.81
N GLN A 5 -33.96 -7.34 -9.86
CA GLN A 5 -33.54 -6.95 -8.50
C GLN A 5 -32.11 -6.42 -8.44
N SER A 6 -31.24 -6.77 -9.40
CA SER A 6 -29.89 -6.20 -9.52
C SER A 6 -29.86 -4.76 -10.05
N GLN A 7 -30.93 -4.28 -10.69
CA GLN A 7 -30.97 -2.93 -11.30
C GLN A 7 -31.47 -1.84 -10.35
N ASN A 8 -31.98 -2.20 -9.16
CA ASN A 8 -32.58 -1.25 -8.22
C ASN A 8 -31.76 -1.01 -6.95
N GLN A 9 -30.49 -1.40 -6.92
CA GLN A 9 -29.54 -0.89 -5.93
C GLN A 9 -29.20 0.56 -6.35
N GLN A 10 -29.86 1.53 -5.72
CA GLN A 10 -29.47 2.95 -5.84
C GLN A 10 -27.97 3.07 -5.62
N ALA A 11 -27.28 3.67 -6.59
CA ALA A 11 -25.85 3.99 -6.45
C ALA A 11 -25.65 4.79 -5.17
N ALA A 12 -24.77 4.32 -4.29
CA ALA A 12 -24.52 4.99 -3.02
C ALA A 12 -23.94 6.38 -3.29
N ARG A 13 -24.32 7.36 -2.47
CA ARG A 13 -23.75 8.70 -2.56
C ARG A 13 -22.30 8.63 -2.10
N MET A 14 -21.42 9.47 -2.65
CA MET A 14 -20.01 9.49 -2.23
C MET A 14 -19.84 9.70 -0.72
N LEU A 15 -20.74 10.48 -0.10
CA LEU A 15 -20.74 10.70 1.35
C LEU A 15 -20.99 9.42 2.16
N ASP A 16 -21.71 8.44 1.60
CA ASP A 16 -22.04 7.20 2.28
C ASP A 16 -20.81 6.31 2.54
N LEU A 17 -19.74 6.51 1.74
CA LEU A 17 -18.44 5.87 1.96
C LEU A 17 -17.79 6.30 3.26
N PHE A 18 -18.05 7.53 3.72
CA PHE A 18 -17.45 8.09 4.93
C PHE A 18 -18.31 7.87 6.18
N THR A 19 -19.62 7.68 6.01
CA THR A 19 -20.56 7.48 7.12
C THR A 19 -20.67 6.02 7.54
N THR A 20 -20.58 5.08 6.60
CA THR A 20 -20.72 3.64 6.89
C THR A 20 -19.40 3.07 7.45
N PRO A 21 -19.34 2.60 8.71
CA PRO A 21 -18.08 2.28 9.37
C PRO A 21 -17.21 1.24 8.64
N THR A 22 -17.80 0.15 8.16
CA THR A 22 -17.08 -0.92 7.44
C THR A 22 -16.55 -0.43 6.08
N VAL A 23 -17.40 0.28 5.33
CA VAL A 23 -17.08 0.82 4.00
C VAL A 23 -15.99 1.89 4.10
N ARG A 24 -15.98 2.68 5.19
CA ARG A 24 -14.94 3.66 5.47
C ARG A 24 -13.56 3.03 5.62
N TRP A 25 -13.47 1.86 6.26
CA TRP A 25 -12.21 1.13 6.38
C TRP A 25 -11.78 0.49 5.07
N ALA A 26 -12.72 -0.05 4.29
CA ALA A 26 -12.44 -0.49 2.92
C ALA A 26 -11.93 0.69 2.05
N LEU A 27 -12.51 1.88 2.20
CA LEU A 27 -12.05 3.10 1.52
C LEU A 27 -10.66 3.51 1.97
N PHE A 28 -10.38 3.48 3.28
CA PHE A 28 -9.04 3.72 3.80
C PHE A 28 -8.03 2.78 3.14
N ILE A 29 -8.34 1.47 3.05
CA ILE A 29 -7.48 0.47 2.41
C ILE A 29 -7.25 0.80 0.93
N ALA A 30 -8.32 1.06 0.18
CA ALA A 30 -8.23 1.42 -1.23
C ALA A 30 -7.37 2.67 -1.46
N VAL A 31 -7.57 3.72 -0.65
CA VAL A 31 -6.86 4.99 -0.75
C VAL A 31 -5.37 4.82 -0.44
N PHE A 32 -5.02 4.15 0.66
CA PHE A 32 -3.60 4.04 1.01
C PHE A 32 -2.87 3.07 0.07
N LEU A 33 -3.52 2.06 -0.51
CA LEU A 33 -2.88 1.21 -1.52
C LEU A 33 -2.58 1.98 -2.80
N GLN A 34 -3.39 2.99 -3.15
CA GLN A 34 -3.06 3.91 -4.23
C GLN A 34 -1.90 4.83 -3.86
N LEU A 35 -1.84 5.29 -2.61
CA LEU A 35 -0.68 6.04 -2.11
C LEU A 35 0.58 5.16 -2.08
N SER A 36 0.49 3.88 -1.70
CA SER A 36 1.64 2.98 -1.66
C SER A 36 2.23 2.76 -3.05
N GLN A 37 1.39 2.71 -4.08
CA GLN A 37 1.84 2.66 -5.46
C GLN A 37 2.63 3.92 -5.84
N GLN A 38 2.08 5.10 -5.58
CA GLN A 38 2.63 6.37 -6.06
C GLN A 38 3.85 6.83 -5.27
N LEU A 39 3.74 6.78 -3.94
CA LEU A 39 4.79 7.17 -3.00
C LEU A 39 5.85 6.08 -2.79
N SER A 40 5.76 4.94 -3.50
CA SER A 40 6.86 3.97 -3.60
C SER A 40 8.09 4.55 -4.30
N GLY A 41 7.93 5.61 -5.10
CA GLY A 41 8.99 6.18 -5.92
C GLY A 41 9.07 5.63 -7.35
N ILE A 42 8.18 4.72 -7.74
CA ILE A 42 8.19 4.14 -9.09
C ILE A 42 8.10 5.18 -10.20
N ASN A 43 7.26 6.20 -10.06
CA ASN A 43 7.12 7.23 -11.10
C ASN A 43 8.34 8.15 -11.16
N ALA A 44 9.03 8.37 -10.05
CA ALA A 44 10.32 9.04 -10.08
C ALA A 44 11.35 8.23 -10.88
N VAL A 45 11.42 6.91 -10.65
CA VAL A 45 12.29 6.01 -11.42
C VAL A 45 11.91 6.02 -12.91
N ILE A 46 10.63 5.93 -13.26
CA ILE A 46 10.20 5.89 -14.66
C ILE A 46 10.45 7.23 -15.37
N TYR A 47 10.14 8.37 -14.73
CA TYR A 47 10.28 9.68 -15.36
C TYR A 47 11.74 10.13 -15.47
N TYR A 48 12.58 9.74 -14.52
CA TYR A 48 13.94 10.24 -14.39
C TYR A 48 15.02 9.14 -14.47
N SER A 49 14.68 7.93 -14.93
CA SER A 49 15.59 6.78 -15.10
C SER A 49 16.87 7.17 -15.84
N THR A 50 16.76 7.90 -16.95
CA THR A 50 17.91 8.32 -17.76
C THR A 50 18.81 9.29 -16.99
N ALA A 51 18.26 10.14 -16.14
CA ALA A 51 19.04 11.03 -15.27
C ALA A 51 19.70 10.24 -14.12
N ILE A 52 19.00 9.26 -13.55
CA ILE A 52 19.54 8.34 -12.53
C ILE A 52 20.72 7.56 -13.10
N PHE A 53 20.58 6.98 -14.30
CA PHE A 53 21.67 6.22 -14.94
C PHE A 53 22.85 7.10 -15.36
N LYS A 54 22.60 8.33 -15.83
CA LYS A 54 23.68 9.31 -16.04
C LYS A 54 24.41 9.65 -14.75
N THR A 55 23.68 9.84 -13.66
CA THR A 55 24.25 10.08 -12.33
C THR A 55 25.06 8.86 -11.88
N ALA A 56 24.63 7.65 -12.24
CA ALA A 56 25.33 6.38 -12.02
C ALA A 56 26.58 6.18 -12.91
N GLY A 57 26.97 7.16 -13.73
CA GLY A 57 28.15 7.09 -14.60
C GLY A 57 27.93 6.45 -15.96
N TYR A 58 26.68 6.25 -16.40
CA TYR A 58 26.37 5.78 -17.75
C TYR A 58 26.27 6.94 -18.75
N ASP A 59 26.78 6.72 -19.95
CA ASP A 59 26.62 7.62 -21.09
C ASP A 59 25.15 7.67 -21.58
N LYS A 60 24.84 8.67 -22.41
CA LYS A 60 23.47 8.98 -22.83
C LYS A 60 22.79 7.79 -23.51
N SER A 61 23.46 7.16 -24.47
CA SER A 61 22.93 6.00 -25.21
C SER A 61 22.70 4.81 -24.28
N GLN A 62 23.66 4.50 -23.42
CA GLN A 62 23.53 3.41 -22.44
C GLN A 62 22.35 3.64 -21.48
N SER A 63 22.16 4.88 -21.02
CA SER A 63 21.03 5.27 -20.17
C SER A 63 19.68 5.12 -20.86
N GLU A 64 19.59 5.42 -22.16
CA GLU A 64 18.38 5.24 -22.97
C GLU A 64 18.06 3.75 -23.17
N TYR A 65 19.06 2.91 -23.48
CA TYR A 65 18.88 1.46 -23.57
C TYR A 65 18.49 0.83 -22.24
N ALA A 66 19.08 1.28 -21.13
CA ALA A 66 18.70 0.84 -19.79
C ALA A 66 17.24 1.19 -19.46
N ASN A 67 16.79 2.39 -19.83
CA ASN A 67 15.38 2.78 -19.66
C ASN A 67 14.42 1.91 -20.49
N LEU A 68 14.79 1.55 -21.72
CA LEU A 68 14.02 0.58 -22.50
C LEU A 68 13.95 -0.79 -21.81
N GLY A 69 15.06 -1.23 -21.20
CA GLY A 69 15.13 -2.45 -20.40
C GLY A 69 14.21 -2.42 -19.17
N LEU A 70 14.08 -1.27 -18.48
CA LEU A 70 13.11 -1.08 -17.39
C LEU A 70 11.68 -1.27 -17.90
N GLY A 71 11.33 -0.65 -19.03
CA GLY A 71 10.01 -0.79 -19.64
C GLY A 71 9.68 -2.23 -20.01
N ALA A 72 10.62 -2.93 -20.67
CA ALA A 72 10.47 -4.34 -21.02
C ALA A 72 10.29 -5.23 -19.78
N THR A 73 11.10 -5.01 -18.74
CA THR A 73 11.00 -5.73 -17.47
C THR A 73 9.63 -5.52 -16.82
N ASN A 74 9.13 -4.28 -16.80
CA ASN A 74 7.83 -3.97 -16.24
C ASN A 74 6.71 -4.74 -16.95
N ILE A 75 6.74 -4.81 -18.28
CA ILE A 75 5.75 -5.56 -19.07
C ILE A 75 5.81 -7.06 -18.73
N VAL A 76 7.01 -7.66 -18.78
CA VAL A 76 7.19 -9.09 -18.52
C VAL A 76 6.72 -9.46 -17.11
N VAL A 77 7.14 -8.69 -16.11
CA VAL A 77 6.79 -8.98 -14.72
C VAL A 77 5.31 -8.73 -14.44
N THR A 78 4.69 -7.74 -15.09
CA THR A 78 3.24 -7.51 -14.99
C THR A 78 2.45 -8.70 -15.55
N ILE A 79 2.86 -9.26 -16.69
CA ILE A 79 2.24 -10.47 -17.26
C ILE A 79 2.36 -11.64 -16.27
N ILE A 80 3.54 -11.83 -15.69
CA ILE A 80 3.79 -12.86 -14.69
C ILE A 80 2.90 -12.64 -13.45
N SER A 81 2.79 -11.40 -12.97
CA SER A 81 1.98 -11.01 -11.80
C SER A 81 0.51 -11.43 -11.95
N VAL A 82 -0.08 -11.31 -13.14
CA VAL A 82 -1.47 -11.73 -13.40
C VAL A 82 -1.67 -13.20 -13.02
N PHE A 83 -0.79 -14.10 -13.46
CA PHE A 83 -0.89 -15.53 -13.13
C PHE A 83 -0.60 -15.84 -11.66
N LEU A 84 0.33 -15.09 -11.05
CA LEU A 84 0.66 -15.25 -9.64
C LEU A 84 -0.48 -14.78 -8.73
N MET A 85 -1.26 -13.79 -9.14
CA MET A 85 -2.32 -13.20 -8.32
C MET A 85 -3.42 -14.19 -7.99
N ASP A 86 -3.76 -15.06 -8.93
CA ASP A 86 -4.72 -16.13 -8.72
C ASP A 86 -4.15 -17.28 -7.89
N ARG A 87 -2.82 -17.45 -7.84
CA ARG A 87 -2.16 -18.51 -7.06
C ARG A 87 -1.84 -18.11 -5.63
N LEU A 88 -1.18 -16.98 -5.43
CA LEU A 88 -0.67 -16.55 -4.12
C LEU A 88 -1.60 -15.58 -3.38
N GLY A 89 -2.52 -14.93 -4.08
CA GLY A 89 -3.39 -13.91 -3.48
C GLY A 89 -2.78 -12.51 -3.47
N ARG A 90 -3.59 -11.53 -3.06
CA ARG A 90 -3.28 -10.11 -3.24
C ARG A 90 -2.39 -9.61 -2.11
N ARG A 91 -2.65 -10.02 -0.86
CA ARG A 91 -1.90 -9.52 0.29
C ARG A 91 -0.43 -9.96 0.23
N ILE A 92 -0.18 -11.23 -0.10
CA ILE A 92 1.18 -11.80 -0.19
C ILE A 92 1.98 -11.12 -1.30
N LEU A 93 1.38 -10.93 -2.48
CA LEU A 93 2.07 -10.29 -3.61
C LEU A 93 2.37 -8.81 -3.36
N HIS A 94 1.46 -8.08 -2.70
CA HIS A 94 1.72 -6.68 -2.36
C HIS A 94 2.85 -6.55 -1.34
N LEU A 95 2.85 -7.39 -0.29
CA LEU A 95 3.90 -7.40 0.73
C LEU A 95 5.26 -7.80 0.17
N THR A 96 5.32 -8.84 -0.66
CA THR A 96 6.58 -9.28 -1.29
C THR A 96 7.12 -8.22 -2.24
N GLY A 97 6.26 -7.55 -3.03
CA GLY A 97 6.65 -6.43 -3.88
C GLY A 97 7.20 -5.26 -3.08
N ILE A 98 6.48 -4.77 -2.05
CA ILE A 98 6.97 -3.68 -1.20
C ILE A 98 8.30 -4.04 -0.52
N THR A 99 8.44 -5.27 -0.03
CA THR A 99 9.67 -5.72 0.63
C THR A 99 10.86 -5.70 -0.33
N GLY A 100 10.69 -6.23 -1.55
CA GLY A 100 11.73 -6.20 -2.57
C GLY A 100 12.07 -4.78 -3.00
N MET A 101 11.07 -3.90 -3.17
CA MET A 101 11.27 -2.47 -3.43
C MET A 101 12.04 -1.78 -2.30
N PHE A 102 11.76 -2.11 -1.04
CA PHE A 102 12.44 -1.53 0.12
C PHE A 102 13.95 -1.85 0.10
N PHE A 103 14.31 -3.12 -0.05
CA PHE A 103 15.72 -3.53 -0.09
C PHE A 103 16.44 -3.01 -1.32
N THR A 104 15.80 -3.06 -2.49
CA THR A 104 16.39 -2.53 -3.73
C THR A 104 16.55 -1.01 -3.66
N SER A 105 15.59 -0.27 -3.07
CA SER A 105 15.76 1.18 -2.86
C SER A 105 16.93 1.51 -1.94
N LEU A 106 17.15 0.74 -0.87
CA LEU A 106 18.32 0.90 0.00
C LEU A 106 19.64 0.65 -0.74
N ILE A 107 19.72 -0.46 -1.48
CA ILE A 107 20.90 -0.81 -2.28
C ILE A 107 21.15 0.25 -3.34
N LEU A 108 20.10 0.79 -3.97
CA LEU A 108 20.20 1.84 -4.97
C LEU A 108 20.84 3.09 -4.36
N VAL A 109 20.37 3.56 -3.21
CA VAL A 109 20.97 4.72 -2.52
C VAL A 109 22.45 4.48 -2.23
N ILE A 110 22.78 3.33 -1.63
CA ILE A 110 24.18 2.99 -1.31
C ILE A 110 25.04 2.97 -2.57
N SER A 111 24.53 2.36 -3.65
CA SER A 111 25.25 2.28 -4.92
C SER A 111 25.49 3.65 -5.55
N LEU A 112 24.55 4.58 -5.39
CA LEU A 112 24.66 5.95 -5.90
C LEU A 112 25.57 6.83 -5.04
N LEU A 113 25.72 6.55 -3.75
CA LEU A 113 26.64 7.28 -2.86
C LEU A 113 28.09 6.81 -2.99
N VAL A 114 28.31 5.51 -3.21
CA VAL A 114 29.66 4.89 -3.24
C VAL A 114 30.20 4.77 -4.67
N GLN A 115 29.71 5.58 -5.62
CA GLN A 115 30.05 5.52 -7.05
C GLN A 115 31.54 5.83 -7.36
N ALA A 116 32.42 4.93 -6.95
CA ALA A 116 33.86 5.03 -7.11
C ALA A 116 34.39 4.02 -8.14
N THR A 117 33.59 3.01 -8.51
CA THR A 117 34.04 1.91 -9.38
C THR A 117 32.95 1.47 -10.36
N PRO A 118 33.32 0.91 -11.53
CA PRO A 118 32.37 0.35 -12.49
C PRO A 118 31.48 -0.77 -11.92
N PHE A 119 31.87 -1.36 -10.78
CA PHE A 119 31.05 -2.33 -10.07
C PHE A 119 29.78 -1.68 -9.51
N TRP A 120 29.90 -0.53 -8.83
CA TRP A 120 28.75 0.17 -8.24
C TRP A 120 27.78 0.71 -9.29
N ASN A 121 28.28 1.09 -10.47
CA ASN A 121 27.44 1.47 -11.61
C ASN A 121 26.56 0.29 -12.07
N LYS A 122 27.14 -0.92 -12.18
CA LYS A 122 26.36 -2.12 -12.52
C LYS A 122 25.35 -2.49 -11.43
N VAL A 123 25.73 -2.31 -10.15
CA VAL A 123 24.82 -2.55 -9.03
C VAL A 123 23.62 -1.60 -9.09
N SER A 124 23.82 -0.31 -9.36
CA SER A 124 22.71 0.66 -9.45
C SER A 124 21.76 0.32 -10.61
N LEU A 125 22.29 -0.08 -11.77
CA LEU A 125 21.51 -0.53 -12.92
C LEU A 125 20.66 -1.76 -12.59
N VAL A 126 21.30 -2.84 -12.11
CA VAL A 126 20.61 -4.11 -11.78
C VAL A 126 19.57 -3.88 -10.69
N THR A 127 19.91 -3.09 -9.68
CA THR A 127 19.01 -2.80 -8.57
C THR A 127 17.80 -1.99 -9.00
N THR A 128 17.97 -1.03 -9.93
CA THR A 128 16.84 -0.27 -10.50
C THR A 128 15.91 -1.17 -11.30
N ILE A 129 16.45 -2.12 -12.07
CA ILE A 129 15.65 -3.11 -12.80
C ILE A 129 14.88 -4.01 -11.83
N LEU A 130 15.53 -4.50 -10.76
CA LEU A 130 14.89 -5.31 -9.73
C LEU A 130 13.81 -4.52 -8.99
N PHE A 131 14.02 -3.24 -8.72
CA PHE A 131 13.02 -2.37 -8.10
C PHE A 131 11.74 -2.30 -8.95
N VAL A 132 11.88 -2.11 -10.27
CA VAL A 132 10.75 -2.13 -11.23
C VAL A 132 10.11 -3.52 -11.31
N ALA A 133 10.90 -4.59 -11.25
CA ALA A 133 10.37 -5.95 -11.21
C ALA A 133 9.50 -6.17 -9.96
N PHE A 134 10.00 -5.86 -8.76
CA PHE A 134 9.24 -6.02 -7.52
C PHE A 134 7.99 -5.15 -7.48
N PHE A 135 8.04 -3.95 -8.07
CA PHE A 135 6.85 -3.13 -8.29
C PHE A 135 5.80 -3.87 -9.12
N GLY A 136 6.21 -4.46 -10.26
CA GLY A 136 5.33 -5.19 -11.17
C GLY A 136 4.71 -6.45 -10.54
N VAL A 137 5.35 -7.07 -9.55
CA VAL A 137 4.84 -8.28 -8.87
C VAL A 137 3.52 -8.03 -8.15
N GLY A 138 3.33 -6.86 -7.53
CA GLY A 138 2.15 -6.59 -6.72
C GLY A 138 1.74 -5.13 -6.64
N PRO A 139 2.60 -4.21 -6.15
CA PRO A 139 2.27 -2.79 -6.00
C PRO A 139 1.75 -2.11 -7.27
N GLY A 140 2.16 -2.58 -8.46
CA GLY A 140 1.68 -2.06 -9.73
C GLY A 140 0.23 -2.39 -10.08
N SER A 141 -0.21 -3.64 -9.87
CA SER A 141 -1.52 -4.12 -10.34
C SER A 141 -2.58 -4.17 -9.24
N ILE A 142 -2.19 -4.51 -8.00
CA ILE A 142 -3.12 -4.79 -6.91
C ILE A 142 -3.96 -3.58 -6.48
N PRO A 143 -3.40 -2.35 -6.35
CA PRO A 143 -4.21 -1.17 -5.99
C PRO A 143 -5.35 -0.87 -6.96
N TRP A 144 -5.17 -1.23 -8.24
CA TRP A 144 -6.20 -1.07 -9.27
C TRP A 144 -7.27 -2.16 -9.23
N LEU A 145 -6.89 -3.38 -8.86
CA LEU A 145 -7.82 -4.51 -8.76
C LEU A 145 -8.66 -4.47 -7.48
N ILE A 146 -8.02 -4.15 -6.35
CA ILE A 146 -8.59 -4.37 -5.02
C ILE A 146 -9.85 -3.52 -4.76
N THR A 147 -10.03 -2.40 -5.46
CA THR A 147 -11.26 -1.61 -5.40
C THR A 147 -12.48 -2.39 -5.91
N ALA A 148 -12.31 -3.30 -6.87
CA ALA A 148 -13.40 -4.15 -7.33
C ALA A 148 -13.74 -5.26 -6.34
N GLU A 149 -12.75 -5.73 -5.58
CA GLU A 149 -12.87 -6.84 -4.61
C GLU A 149 -13.32 -6.35 -3.21
N LEU A 150 -12.96 -5.12 -2.82
CA LEU A 150 -13.32 -4.55 -1.53
C LEU A 150 -14.75 -4.00 -1.46
N PHE A 151 -15.37 -3.66 -2.60
CA PHE A 151 -16.66 -2.99 -2.62
C PHE A 151 -17.69 -3.75 -3.43
N ASN A 152 -18.90 -3.80 -2.87
CA ASN A 152 -20.10 -4.22 -3.61
C ASN A 152 -20.43 -3.20 -4.73
N GLN A 153 -21.36 -3.56 -5.61
CA GLN A 153 -21.67 -2.73 -6.79
C GLN A 153 -22.10 -1.30 -6.43
N ALA A 154 -22.84 -1.12 -5.33
CA ALA A 154 -23.35 0.19 -4.90
C ALA A 154 -22.24 1.21 -4.55
N TYR A 155 -21.13 0.75 -3.93
CA TYR A 155 -20.03 1.60 -3.48
C TYR A 155 -18.82 1.62 -4.42
N ARG A 156 -18.72 0.67 -5.36
CA ARG A 156 -17.52 0.48 -6.19
C ARG A 156 -17.16 1.70 -7.03
N VAL A 157 -18.12 2.28 -7.73
CA VAL A 157 -17.91 3.46 -8.58
C VAL A 157 -17.41 4.66 -7.76
N PRO A 158 -18.13 5.13 -6.71
CA PRO A 158 -17.67 6.29 -5.96
C PRO A 158 -16.34 6.04 -5.23
N ALA A 159 -16.09 4.83 -4.72
CA ALA A 159 -14.81 4.49 -4.09
C ALA A 159 -13.66 4.52 -5.09
N SER A 160 -13.88 3.99 -6.30
CA SER A 160 -12.88 4.02 -7.38
C SER A 160 -12.56 5.44 -7.81
N SER A 161 -13.56 6.32 -7.92
CA SER A 161 -13.33 7.74 -8.25
C SER A 161 -12.41 8.43 -7.25
N ILE A 162 -12.63 8.22 -5.94
CA ILE A 162 -11.76 8.77 -4.89
C ILE A 162 -10.36 8.17 -4.96
N ALA A 163 -10.26 6.83 -5.10
CA ALA A 163 -8.99 6.14 -5.20
C ALA A 163 -8.15 6.64 -6.40
N VAL A 164 -8.78 6.83 -7.55
CA VAL A 164 -8.17 7.38 -8.77
C VAL A 164 -7.73 8.82 -8.56
N LEU A 165 -8.58 9.66 -7.97
CA LEU A 165 -8.22 11.06 -7.67
C LEU A 165 -6.97 11.14 -6.78
N VAL A 166 -6.92 10.32 -5.72
CA VAL A 166 -5.76 10.24 -4.82
C VAL A 166 -4.52 9.73 -5.56
N ASN A 167 -4.67 8.69 -6.38
CA ASN A 167 -3.57 8.14 -7.19
C ASN A 167 -2.95 9.23 -8.08
N TRP A 168 -3.76 9.94 -8.88
CA TRP A 168 -3.25 10.97 -9.78
C TRP A 168 -2.71 12.20 -9.06
N SER A 169 -3.31 12.56 -7.91
CA SER A 169 -2.82 13.66 -7.09
C SER A 169 -1.45 13.34 -6.47
N ALA A 170 -1.26 12.11 -5.98
CA ALA A 170 0.02 11.65 -5.47
C ALA A 170 1.06 11.51 -6.60
N ASN A 171 0.67 11.02 -7.77
CA ASN A 171 1.53 11.01 -8.96
C ASN A 171 2.02 12.42 -9.28
N PHE A 172 1.10 13.39 -9.38
CA PHE A 172 1.42 14.78 -9.68
C PHE A 172 2.41 15.38 -8.67
N ALA A 173 2.18 15.13 -7.38
CA ALA A 173 3.09 15.57 -6.32
C ALA A 173 4.49 14.97 -6.46
N VAL A 174 4.60 13.66 -6.77
CA VAL A 174 5.90 13.00 -7.01
C VAL A 174 6.57 13.54 -8.27
N GLY A 175 5.82 13.70 -9.36
CA GLY A 175 6.33 14.18 -10.64
C GLY A 175 6.92 15.59 -10.55
N LEU A 176 6.25 16.49 -9.82
CA LEU A 176 6.74 17.85 -9.58
C LEU A 176 7.83 17.92 -8.50
N GLY A 177 7.68 17.17 -7.42
CA GLY A 177 8.56 17.27 -6.25
C GLY A 177 9.90 16.56 -6.42
N PHE A 178 9.94 15.45 -7.16
CA PHE A 178 11.13 14.61 -7.21
C PHE A 178 12.34 15.32 -7.82
N LYS A 179 12.20 15.93 -9.01
CA LYS A 179 13.34 16.52 -9.70
C LYS A 179 14.02 17.65 -8.89
N PRO A 180 13.30 18.65 -8.35
CA PRO A 180 13.91 19.66 -7.50
C PRO A 180 14.60 19.08 -6.26
N LEU A 181 13.99 18.08 -5.61
CA LEU A 181 14.60 17.38 -4.47
C LEU A 181 15.90 16.67 -4.89
N PHE A 182 15.87 15.98 -6.02
CA PHE A 182 16.99 15.21 -6.55
C PHE A 182 18.12 16.10 -7.11
N THR A 183 17.84 17.26 -7.68
CA THR A 183 18.91 18.10 -8.25
C THR A 183 19.46 19.15 -7.28
N ASN A 184 18.64 19.67 -6.37
CA ASN A 184 18.96 20.91 -5.64
C ASN A 184 18.96 20.78 -4.11
N ALA A 185 18.48 19.67 -3.53
CA ALA A 185 18.32 19.56 -2.09
C ALA A 185 18.91 18.29 -1.49
N LEU A 186 18.35 17.12 -1.85
CA LEU A 186 18.68 15.84 -1.24
C LEU A 186 19.55 14.95 -2.14
N HIS A 187 19.74 15.29 -3.41
CA HIS A 187 20.55 14.48 -4.33
C HIS A 187 20.15 13.00 -4.29
N GLU A 188 21.10 12.09 -4.16
CA GLU A 188 20.88 10.64 -4.08
C GLU A 188 20.08 10.23 -2.84
N TYR A 189 20.12 11.02 -1.76
CA TYR A 189 19.35 10.78 -0.53
C TYR A 189 17.84 10.91 -0.73
N THR A 190 17.36 11.48 -1.85
CA THR A 190 15.94 11.57 -2.18
C THR A 190 15.24 10.21 -2.12
N PHE A 191 15.93 9.12 -2.49
CA PHE A 191 15.37 7.76 -2.45
C PHE A 191 15.18 7.21 -1.03
N PHE A 192 15.83 7.79 0.01
CA PHE A 192 15.52 7.42 1.40
C PHE A 192 14.10 7.83 1.80
N LEU A 193 13.55 8.90 1.22
CA LEU A 193 12.14 9.28 1.45
C LEU A 193 11.20 8.16 0.98
N PHE A 194 11.42 7.65 -0.22
CA PHE A 194 10.65 6.52 -0.76
C PHE A 194 10.86 5.24 0.05
N THR A 195 12.08 4.99 0.54
CA THR A 195 12.38 3.87 1.44
C THR A 195 11.57 3.95 2.74
N GLY A 196 11.49 5.14 3.34
CA GLY A 196 10.67 5.39 4.53
C GLY A 196 9.19 5.15 4.27
N PHE A 197 8.68 5.64 3.14
CA PHE A 197 7.29 5.38 2.72
C PHE A 197 7.03 3.88 2.51
N LEU A 198 7.93 3.16 1.83
CA LEU A 198 7.80 1.71 1.63
C LEU A 198 7.70 0.95 2.95
N LEU A 199 8.47 1.34 3.98
CA LEU A 199 8.35 0.75 5.32
C LEU A 199 6.99 1.03 5.95
N ILE A 200 6.51 2.28 5.88
CA ILE A 200 5.18 2.65 6.39
C ILE A 200 4.09 1.84 5.69
N PHE A 201 4.14 1.73 4.36
CA PHE A 201 3.16 0.97 3.60
C PHE A 201 3.27 -0.53 3.83
N PHE A 202 4.47 -1.07 4.03
CA PHE A 202 4.64 -2.46 4.45
C PHE A 202 3.87 -2.75 5.74
N LEU A 203 4.05 -1.90 6.76
CA LEU A 203 3.36 -2.04 8.04
C LEU A 203 1.84 -1.88 7.86
N LEU A 204 1.40 -0.87 7.11
CA LEU A 204 -0.02 -0.66 6.84
C LEU A 204 -0.65 -1.85 6.10
N THR A 205 0.03 -2.39 5.09
CA THR A 205 -0.44 -3.57 4.36
C THR A 205 -0.47 -4.79 5.28
N PHE A 206 0.57 -4.98 6.10
CA PHE A 206 0.66 -6.12 7.00
C PHE A 206 -0.48 -6.12 8.03
N PHE A 207 -0.83 -4.97 8.61
CA PHE A 207 -1.84 -4.89 9.66
C PHE A 207 -3.28 -4.69 9.15
N PHE A 208 -3.49 -3.98 8.04
CA PHE A 208 -4.84 -3.53 7.64
C PHE A 208 -5.39 -4.19 6.39
N VAL A 209 -4.57 -4.82 5.54
CA VAL A 209 -5.06 -5.40 4.26
C VAL A 209 -5.48 -6.85 4.48
N PRO A 210 -6.78 -7.18 4.33
CA PRO A 210 -7.22 -8.57 4.33
C PRO A 210 -6.78 -9.26 3.03
N GLU A 211 -6.75 -10.58 3.04
CA GLU A 211 -6.63 -11.35 1.80
C GLU A 211 -8.01 -11.37 1.12
N THR A 212 -8.07 -10.99 -0.16
CA THR A 212 -9.32 -10.87 -0.94
C THR A 212 -9.54 -12.02 -1.92
N LYS A 213 -8.50 -12.83 -2.19
CA LYS A 213 -8.58 -13.96 -3.11
C LYS A 213 -9.70 -14.93 -2.73
N ALA A 214 -10.60 -15.18 -3.70
CA ALA A 214 -11.70 -16.14 -3.59
C ALA A 214 -12.65 -15.92 -2.40
N LYS A 215 -12.81 -14.67 -1.97
CA LYS A 215 -13.75 -14.28 -0.91
C LYS A 215 -14.84 -13.36 -1.45
N ASP A 216 -16.02 -13.51 -0.89
CA ASP A 216 -17.14 -12.58 -1.03
C ASP A 216 -16.88 -11.29 -0.23
N VAL A 217 -17.57 -10.22 -0.63
CA VAL A 217 -17.40 -8.88 -0.02
C VAL A 217 -17.82 -8.90 1.44
N GLU A 218 -18.85 -9.70 1.79
CA GLU A 218 -19.37 -9.83 3.14
C GLU A 218 -18.33 -10.47 4.08
N THR A 219 -17.63 -11.53 3.64
CA THR A 219 -16.51 -12.12 4.37
C THR A 219 -15.35 -11.13 4.53
N ILE A 220 -15.00 -10.37 3.48
CA ILE A 220 -13.96 -9.33 3.55
C ILE A 220 -14.34 -8.25 4.58
N TYR A 221 -15.59 -7.81 4.59
CA TYR A 221 -16.11 -6.85 5.57
C TYR A 221 -16.09 -7.40 6.99
N ALA A 222 -16.40 -8.68 7.17
CA ALA A 222 -16.26 -9.34 8.47
C ALA A 222 -14.80 -9.37 8.94
N GLU A 223 -13.84 -9.63 8.04
CA GLU A 223 -12.40 -9.60 8.37
C GLU A 223 -11.91 -8.18 8.70
N ILE A 224 -12.32 -7.17 7.93
CA ILE A 224 -12.01 -5.75 8.22
C ILE A 224 -12.56 -5.36 9.60
N ASN A 225 -13.77 -5.81 9.93
CA ASN A 225 -14.37 -5.56 11.24
C ASN A 225 -13.73 -6.40 12.36
N ALA A 226 -13.32 -7.63 12.10
CA ALA A 226 -12.60 -8.47 13.06
C ALA A 226 -11.19 -7.91 13.35
N GLY A 227 -10.51 -7.35 12.34
CA GLY A 227 -9.28 -6.57 12.50
C GLY A 227 -9.50 -5.30 13.35
N GLN A 228 -10.70 -4.70 13.28
CA GLN A 228 -11.09 -3.64 14.22
C GLN A 228 -11.41 -4.17 15.63
N VAL A 229 -11.94 -5.40 15.77
CA VAL A 229 -12.17 -6.05 17.07
C VAL A 229 -10.84 -6.37 17.76
N TRP A 230 -9.78 -6.74 17.04
CA TRP A 230 -8.43 -6.87 17.61
C TRP A 230 -7.93 -5.53 18.20
N ARG A 231 -8.24 -4.40 17.56
CA ARG A 231 -7.93 -3.04 18.04
C ARG A 231 -8.85 -2.54 19.16
N LYS A 232 -10.12 -2.99 19.20
CA LYS A 232 -11.08 -2.68 20.29
C LYS A 232 -10.95 -3.61 21.50
N ARG A 233 -10.43 -4.83 21.35
CA ARG A 233 -10.18 -5.77 22.47
C ARG A 233 -8.98 -5.38 23.33
N GLN A 234 -8.18 -4.39 22.93
CA GLN A 234 -7.22 -3.71 23.81
C GLN A 234 -7.83 -2.54 24.61
N ALA A 235 -9.12 -2.26 24.45
CA ALA A 235 -9.87 -1.37 25.33
C ALA A 235 -11.08 -2.12 25.94
N PRO A 236 -10.85 -2.83 27.05
CA PRO A 236 -11.87 -2.85 28.10
C PRO A 236 -11.21 -2.71 29.47
N VAL A 237 -10.63 -1.55 29.79
CA VAL A 237 -10.36 -1.22 31.21
C VAL A 237 -11.66 -0.82 31.93
N GLN A 238 -12.69 -0.36 31.19
CA GLN A 238 -13.96 0.06 31.80
C GLN A 238 -14.92 -1.08 32.17
N PHE A 239 -14.72 -2.30 31.65
CA PHE A 239 -15.58 -3.44 32.03
C PHE A 239 -15.15 -4.09 33.37
N ILE A 240 -13.91 -3.82 33.81
CA ILE A 240 -13.39 -4.30 35.09
C ILE A 240 -13.81 -3.33 36.21
N GLU A 241 -13.79 -2.02 35.98
CA GLU A 241 -14.18 -1.00 36.97
C GLU A 241 -15.65 -1.13 37.44
N ASN A 242 -16.58 -1.41 36.52
CA ASN A 242 -18.00 -1.56 36.88
C ASN A 242 -18.34 -2.88 37.59
N ARG A 243 -17.43 -3.87 37.58
CA ARG A 243 -17.64 -5.15 38.27
C ARG A 243 -17.00 -5.20 39.65
N PHE A 244 -15.93 -4.44 39.87
CA PHE A 244 -15.25 -4.35 41.17
C PHE A 244 -15.68 -3.14 42.02
N GLY A 245 -16.47 -2.21 41.48
CA GLY A 245 -17.04 -1.08 42.23
C GLY A 245 -18.32 -1.38 43.03
N GLN A 246 -18.87 -2.60 42.97
CA GLN A 246 -20.12 -2.95 43.67
C GLN A 246 -19.95 -3.91 44.86
N GLU A 247 -18.75 -4.41 45.17
CA GLU A 247 -18.57 -5.38 46.27
C GLU A 247 -18.11 -4.77 47.62
N SER A 248 -17.90 -3.46 47.72
CA SER A 248 -17.43 -2.82 48.96
C SER A 248 -18.56 -2.23 49.82
N SER A 249 -19.55 -3.04 50.18
CA SER A 249 -20.45 -2.74 51.31
C SER A 249 -20.84 -4.01 52.11
N VAL A 250 -19.82 -4.75 52.55
CA VAL A 250 -20.00 -5.80 53.56
C VAL A 250 -20.34 -5.14 54.90
N ASN A 251 -21.62 -5.21 55.26
CA ASN A 251 -22.18 -4.66 56.48
C ASN A 251 -22.00 -5.67 57.62
N TYR A 252 -21.04 -5.45 58.52
CA TYR A 252 -20.84 -6.27 59.71
C TYR A 252 -21.91 -5.91 60.77
N ARG A 253 -22.82 -6.85 61.08
CA ARG A 253 -23.65 -6.77 62.29
C ARG A 253 -22.94 -7.46 63.46
N PRO A 254 -22.88 -6.84 64.65
CA PRO A 254 -22.30 -7.48 65.83
C PRO A 254 -23.25 -8.53 66.42
N LEU A 255 -22.64 -9.61 66.91
CA LEU A 255 -23.29 -10.69 67.65
C LEU A 255 -23.92 -10.15 68.95
N GLN A 256 -25.20 -10.39 69.17
CA GLN A 256 -25.86 -10.19 70.47
C GLN A 256 -25.87 -11.51 71.25
N SER A 257 -25.47 -11.40 72.52
CA SER A 257 -25.40 -12.41 73.57
C SER A 257 -26.76 -12.95 74.00
N ALA A 258 -26.76 -14.22 74.45
CA ALA A 258 -27.68 -14.72 75.46
C ALA A 258 -26.92 -14.89 76.79
#